data_AF-A0A9P6U802-F1
#
_entry.id   AF-A0A9P6U802-F1
#
_cell.length_a   1.000
_cell.length_b   1.000
_cell.length_c   1.000
_cell.angle_alpha   90.00
_cell.angle_beta   90.00
_cell.angle_gamma   90.00
#
_symmetry.space_group_name_H-M   'P 1'
#
loop_
_entity.id
_entity.type
_entity.pdbx_description
1 polymer ?
#
loop_
_entity_poly.entity_id
_entity_poly.type
_entity_poly.pdbx_seq_one_letter_code
_entity_poly.pdbx_strand_id
1 'polypeptide(L)'
;MGCTLFIDSKQLPEGKTIQQHLVEITDGGLDYTFDCTGNVHVMRAALEACHKGWGESIIIGVAAAGQEISTRPFQLVTGRVWKGSAFGGVKGRTELPGLVQDYMTGKIKIDEFITHNFGLDDINKAFDAMHDGDCIRAIINY
;
A
#
# COMPACT_ATOMS: atom_id res chain seq x y z
N MET A 1 10.89 -5.50 -8.04
CA MET A 1 10.62 -4.78 -6.75
C MET A 1 11.88 -4.07 -6.25
N GLY A 2 11.74 -3.03 -5.40
CA GLY A 2 12.85 -2.14 -4.96
C GLY A 2 12.88 -1.83 -3.45
N CYS A 3 12.29 -2.71 -2.62
CA CYS A 3 12.31 -2.56 -1.16
C CYS A 3 13.73 -2.74 -0.63
N THR A 4 14.21 -1.79 0.18
CA THR A 4 15.57 -1.82 0.78
C THR A 4 15.58 -2.27 2.24
N LEU A 5 14.43 -2.21 2.91
CA LEU A 5 14.27 -2.59 4.31
C LEU A 5 12.88 -3.19 4.55
N PHE A 6 12.85 -4.35 5.19
CA PHE A 6 11.61 -5.02 5.58
C PHE A 6 11.54 -5.11 7.11
N ILE A 7 10.36 -4.79 7.67
CA ILE A 7 10.11 -4.83 9.11
C ILE A 7 8.79 -5.57 9.35
N ASP A 8 8.86 -6.62 10.16
CA ASP A 8 7.67 -7.28 10.70
C ASP A 8 7.30 -6.62 12.04
N SER A 9 6.15 -5.93 12.07
CA SER A 9 5.65 -5.26 13.27
C SER A 9 5.46 -6.17 14.48
N LYS A 10 5.30 -7.49 14.27
CA LYS A 10 5.13 -8.48 15.36
C LYS A 10 6.44 -8.79 16.07
N GLN A 11 7.58 -8.46 15.46
CA GLN A 11 8.92 -8.72 16.01
C GLN A 11 9.50 -7.52 16.76
N LEU A 12 8.73 -6.43 16.90
CA LEU A 12 9.15 -5.27 17.67
C LEU A 12 9.12 -5.55 19.18
N PRO A 13 10.01 -4.90 19.96
CA PRO A 13 9.96 -4.97 21.42
C PRO A 13 8.58 -4.61 21.97
N GLU A 14 8.20 -5.24 23.08
CA GLU A 14 6.91 -4.97 23.73
C GLU A 14 6.73 -3.47 24.02
N GLY A 15 5.54 -2.95 23.70
CA GLY A 15 5.21 -1.53 23.84
C GLY A 15 5.75 -0.62 22.73
N LYS A 16 6.60 -1.12 21.82
CA LYS A 16 7.08 -0.34 20.67
C LYS A 16 6.15 -0.49 19.48
N THR A 17 5.54 0.62 19.08
CA THR A 17 4.68 0.64 17.89
C THR A 17 5.50 0.76 16.59
N ILE A 18 4.92 0.34 15.46
CA ILE A 18 5.60 0.41 14.16
C ILE A 18 5.94 1.86 13.77
N GLN A 19 5.06 2.82 14.03
CA GLN A 19 5.30 4.22 13.70
C GLN A 19 6.43 4.83 14.54
N GLN A 20 6.56 4.45 15.82
CA GLN A 20 7.69 4.89 16.65
C GLN A 20 9.00 4.31 16.12
N HIS A 21 9.02 3.02 15.81
CA HIS A 21 10.21 2.38 15.25
C HIS A 21 10.64 3.03 13.93
N LEU A 22 9.68 3.30 13.02
CA LEU A 22 9.97 3.96 11.75
C LEU A 22 10.51 5.37 11.95
N VAL A 23 9.92 6.17 12.83
CA VAL A 23 10.39 7.52 13.16
C VAL A 23 11.82 7.50 13.70
N GLU A 24 12.16 6.54 14.55
CA GLU A 24 13.50 6.41 15.12
C GLU A 24 14.56 6.05 14.07
N ILE A 25 14.31 5.05 13.23
CA ILE A 25 15.31 4.59 12.24
C ILE A 25 15.46 5.55 11.04
N THR A 26 14.52 6.49 10.89
CA THR A 26 14.53 7.53 9.85
C THR A 26 14.84 8.93 10.39
N ASP A 27 15.21 9.04 11.67
CA ASP A 27 15.55 10.31 12.33
C ASP A 27 14.48 11.40 12.18
N GLY A 28 13.20 11.02 12.33
CA GLY A 28 12.09 11.99 12.33
C GLY A 28 10.84 11.55 11.57
N GLY A 29 10.92 10.47 10.78
CA GLY A 29 9.82 9.91 10.00
C GLY A 29 10.09 9.91 8.50
N LEU A 30 9.21 9.25 7.75
CA LEU A 30 9.31 9.10 6.30
C LEU A 30 8.70 10.29 5.57
N ASP A 31 9.29 10.71 4.45
CA ASP A 31 8.72 11.78 3.61
C ASP A 31 7.34 11.38 3.07
N TYR A 32 7.18 10.12 2.68
CA TYR A 32 5.93 9.57 2.17
C TYR A 32 5.64 8.21 2.83
N THR A 33 4.38 7.98 3.18
CA THR A 33 3.89 6.67 3.57
C THR A 33 2.65 6.29 2.77
N PHE A 34 2.46 4.99 2.56
CA PHE A 34 1.34 4.45 1.79
C PHE A 34 0.69 3.32 2.59
N ASP A 35 -0.60 3.44 2.91
CA ASP A 35 -1.38 2.29 3.38
C ASP A 35 -1.91 1.51 2.18
N CYS A 36 -1.50 0.25 2.07
CA CYS A 36 -1.96 -0.69 1.04
C CYS A 36 -2.78 -1.85 1.64
N THR A 37 -3.32 -1.69 2.86
CA THR A 37 -3.97 -2.80 3.60
C THR A 37 -5.48 -2.65 3.72
N GLY A 38 -6.00 -1.42 3.83
CA GLY A 38 -7.41 -1.20 4.15
C GLY A 38 -7.73 -1.29 5.64
N ASN A 39 -6.71 -1.37 6.52
CA ASN A 39 -6.89 -1.40 7.96
C ASN A 39 -6.71 0.01 8.57
N VAL A 40 -7.75 0.54 9.25
CA VAL A 40 -7.73 1.90 9.81
C VAL A 40 -6.64 2.13 10.87
N HIS A 41 -6.20 1.09 11.57
CA HIS A 41 -5.08 1.21 12.51
C HIS A 41 -3.74 1.35 11.79
N VAL A 42 -3.56 0.66 10.66
CA VAL A 42 -2.39 0.81 9.79
C VAL A 42 -2.40 2.17 9.10
N MET A 43 -3.55 2.65 8.64
CA MET A 43 -3.69 4.00 8.08
C MET A 43 -3.23 5.07 9.07
N ARG A 44 -3.64 4.97 10.35
CA ARG A 44 -3.19 5.87 11.40
C ARG A 44 -1.68 5.76 11.63
N ALA A 45 -1.15 4.54 11.73
CA ALA A 45 0.27 4.31 11.94
C ALA A 45 1.11 4.89 10.79
N ALA A 46 0.66 4.74 9.54
CA ALA A 46 1.31 5.32 8.37
C ALA A 46 1.41 6.85 8.48
N LEU A 47 0.32 7.54 8.84
CA LEU A 47 0.36 8.99 9.07
C LEU A 47 1.32 9.37 10.20
N GLU A 48 1.25 8.69 11.34
CA GLU A 48 2.09 9.01 12.49
C GLU A 48 3.58 8.65 12.26
N ALA A 49 3.89 7.79 11.27
CA ALA A 49 5.24 7.48 10.83
C ALA A 49 5.82 8.50 9.83
N CYS A 50 4.99 9.39 9.26
CA CYS A 50 5.47 10.45 8.37
C CYS A 50 6.32 11.48 9.11
N HIS A 51 7.24 12.11 8.39
CA HIS A 51 8.09 13.16 8.92
C HIS A 51 7.26 14.37 9.37
N LYS A 52 7.59 14.91 10.55
CA LYS A 52 7.00 16.15 11.04
C LYS A 52 7.39 17.31 10.11
N GLY A 53 6.45 18.16 9.74
CA GLY A 53 6.71 19.37 8.96
C GLY A 53 6.30 19.26 7.49
N TRP A 54 6.57 18.12 6.84
CA TRP A 54 6.32 17.96 5.40
C TRP A 54 5.81 16.58 4.96
N GLY A 55 5.76 15.60 5.86
CA GLY A 55 5.46 14.22 5.45
C GLY A 55 4.03 14.02 4.95
N GLU A 56 3.85 13.23 3.89
CA GLU A 56 2.55 12.92 3.31
C GLU A 56 2.19 11.44 3.47
N SER A 57 1.00 11.17 3.98
CA SER A 57 0.45 9.81 4.08
C SER A 57 -0.69 9.61 3.11
N ILE A 58 -0.60 8.57 2.28
CA ILE A 58 -1.55 8.26 1.22
C ILE A 58 -2.26 6.95 1.54
N ILE A 59 -3.58 7.00 1.67
CA ILE A 59 -4.41 5.81 1.81
C ILE A 59 -4.73 5.27 0.41
N ILE A 60 -4.30 4.03 0.13
CA ILE A 60 -4.62 3.27 -1.08
C ILE A 60 -5.60 2.13 -0.74
N GLY A 61 -5.44 1.52 0.43
CA GLY A 61 -6.31 0.45 0.91
C GLY A 61 -7.75 0.92 1.16
N VAL A 62 -8.72 0.03 0.90
CA VAL A 62 -10.14 0.32 1.10
C VAL A 62 -10.60 -0.28 2.42
N ALA A 63 -11.02 0.57 3.36
CA ALA A 63 -11.54 0.12 4.65
C ALA A 63 -12.94 -0.49 4.53
N ALA A 64 -13.25 -1.40 5.46
CA ALA A 64 -14.59 -1.97 5.57
C ALA A 64 -15.64 -0.90 5.92
N ALA A 65 -16.90 -1.17 5.60
CA ALA A 65 -18.00 -0.24 5.84
C ALA A 65 -18.11 0.16 7.32
N GLY A 66 -18.34 1.47 7.57
CA GLY A 66 -18.52 2.02 8.91
C GLY A 66 -17.23 2.22 9.73
N GLN A 67 -16.06 1.92 9.16
CA GLN A 67 -14.78 2.18 9.83
C GLN A 67 -14.36 3.65 9.70
N GLU A 68 -13.72 4.16 10.74
CA GLU A 68 -13.22 5.54 10.80
C GLU A 68 -11.73 5.56 11.05
N ILE A 69 -11.04 6.47 10.35
CA ILE A 69 -9.65 6.80 10.66
C ILE A 69 -9.63 7.89 11.72
N SER A 70 -8.63 7.85 12.61
CA SER A 70 -8.47 8.83 13.67
C SER A 70 -7.00 9.13 13.93
N THR A 71 -6.70 10.36 14.33
CA THR A 71 -5.38 10.76 14.84
C THR A 71 -5.54 12.03 15.69
N ARG A 72 -4.47 12.47 16.35
CA ARG A 72 -4.48 13.76 17.05
C ARG A 72 -4.35 14.89 16.03
N PRO A 73 -5.16 15.96 16.09
CA PRO A 73 -5.06 17.10 15.16
C PRO A 73 -3.66 17.71 15.08
N PHE A 74 -2.89 17.64 16.18
CA PHE A 74 -1.51 18.10 16.23
C PHE A 74 -0.59 17.43 15.19
N GLN A 75 -0.88 16.20 14.78
CA GLN A 75 -0.12 15.53 13.72
C GLN A 75 -0.19 16.32 12.40
N LEU A 76 -1.37 16.87 12.08
CA LEU A 76 -1.60 17.67 10.88
C LEU A 76 -1.14 19.12 11.06
N VAL A 77 -1.42 19.73 12.23
CA VAL A 77 -0.96 21.10 12.56
C VAL A 77 0.57 21.22 12.43
N THR A 78 1.29 20.15 12.78
CA THR A 78 2.74 20.11 12.67
C THR A 78 3.25 19.74 11.27
N GLY A 79 2.41 19.85 10.23
CA GLY A 79 2.82 19.85 8.82
C GLY A 79 2.67 18.52 8.09
N ARG A 80 2.08 17.49 8.71
CA ARG A 80 1.73 16.27 7.96
C ARG A 80 0.49 16.48 7.11
N VAL A 81 0.42 15.77 5.98
CA VAL A 81 -0.76 15.77 5.11
C VAL A 81 -1.31 14.35 4.99
N TRP A 82 -2.63 14.20 5.10
CA TRP A 82 -3.32 12.92 4.92
C TRP A 82 -4.21 12.98 3.67
N LYS A 83 -3.95 12.12 2.69
CA LYS A 83 -4.67 12.07 1.40
C LYS A 83 -5.09 10.64 1.09
N GLY A 84 -6.00 10.49 0.13
CA GLY A 84 -6.37 9.20 -0.46
C GLY A 84 -6.06 9.17 -1.95
N SER A 85 -5.99 7.97 -2.54
CA SER A 85 -5.85 7.79 -3.98
C SER A 85 -6.87 6.77 -4.49
N ALA A 86 -7.61 7.15 -5.54
CA ALA A 86 -8.47 6.24 -6.27
C ALA A 86 -7.82 5.94 -7.62
N PHE A 87 -7.62 4.65 -7.93
CA PHE A 87 -7.02 4.20 -9.19
C PHE A 87 -5.66 4.87 -9.50
N GLY A 88 -4.88 5.20 -8.47
CA GLY A 88 -3.59 5.89 -8.63
C GLY A 88 -3.68 7.33 -9.15
N GLY A 89 -4.88 7.93 -9.19
CA GLY A 89 -5.11 9.24 -9.81
C GLY A 89 -5.19 9.20 -11.35
N VAL A 90 -5.22 7.99 -11.93
CA VAL A 90 -5.18 7.80 -13.39
C VAL A 90 -6.55 8.11 -14.01
N LYS A 91 -6.56 8.94 -15.05
CA LYS A 91 -7.73 9.16 -15.91
C LYS A 91 -7.84 8.01 -16.91
N GLY A 92 -8.61 6.98 -16.56
CA GLY A 92 -8.71 5.71 -17.26
C GLY A 92 -8.56 5.80 -18.79
N ARG A 93 -9.50 6.44 -19.50
CA ARG A 93 -9.49 6.48 -20.98
C ARG A 93 -8.27 7.19 -21.59
N THR A 94 -7.79 8.26 -20.96
CA THR A 94 -6.75 9.12 -21.55
C THR A 94 -5.35 8.71 -21.13
N GLU A 95 -5.18 8.02 -20.00
CA GLU A 95 -3.86 7.75 -19.41
C GLU A 95 -3.51 6.26 -19.37
N LEU A 96 -4.47 5.32 -19.35
CA LEU A 96 -4.16 3.88 -19.39
C LEU A 96 -3.37 3.44 -20.64
N PRO A 97 -3.65 3.94 -21.86
CA PRO A 97 -2.84 3.58 -23.02
C PRO A 97 -1.36 3.91 -22.83
N GLY A 98 -1.04 4.99 -22.10
CA GLY A 98 0.32 5.35 -21.76
C GLY A 98 0.99 4.34 -20.82
N LEU A 99 0.25 3.82 -19.83
CA LEU A 99 0.76 2.77 -18.93
C LEU A 99 1.02 1.46 -19.69
N VAL A 100 0.18 1.10 -20.65
CA VAL A 100 0.44 -0.05 -21.54
C VAL A 100 1.73 0.17 -22.32
N GLN A 101 1.93 1.37 -22.88
CA GLN A 101 3.17 1.68 -23.60
C GLN A 101 4.41 1.64 -22.70
N ASP A 102 4.32 2.14 -21.47
CA ASP A 102 5.39 2.05 -20.46
C ASP A 102 5.73 0.59 -20.15
N TYR A 103 4.73 -0.32 -20.13
CA TYR A 103 4.97 -1.75 -19.97
C TYR A 103 5.66 -2.36 -21.21
N MET A 104 5.13 -2.08 -22.41
CA MET A 104 5.69 -2.59 -23.67
C MET A 104 7.14 -2.13 -23.91
N THR A 105 7.54 -0.97 -23.35
CA THR A 105 8.90 -0.44 -23.43
C THR A 105 9.80 -0.87 -22.25
N GLY A 106 9.29 -1.69 -21.33
CA GLY A 106 10.03 -2.19 -20.18
C GLY A 106 10.25 -1.16 -19.06
N LYS A 107 9.62 0.01 -19.13
CA LYS A 107 9.72 1.05 -18.10
C LYS A 107 8.98 0.66 -16.81
N ILE A 108 7.86 -0.06 -16.94
CA ILE A 108 7.20 -0.69 -15.81
C ILE A 108 7.19 -2.20 -15.97
N LYS A 109 7.29 -2.91 -14.85
CA LYS A 109 7.24 -4.37 -14.81
C LYS A 109 5.84 -4.80 -14.42
N ILE A 110 5.21 -5.68 -15.20
CA ILE A 110 3.90 -6.27 -14.87
C ILE A 110 4.05 -7.78 -14.64
N ASP A 111 4.87 -8.46 -15.44
CA ASP A 111 5.01 -9.93 -15.40
C ASP A 111 5.44 -10.45 -14.03
N GLU A 112 6.29 -9.71 -13.30
CA GLU A 112 6.74 -10.06 -11.93
C GLU A 112 5.59 -10.16 -10.91
N PHE A 113 4.43 -9.54 -11.19
CA PHE A 113 3.26 -9.61 -10.30
C PHE A 113 2.38 -10.83 -10.58
N ILE A 114 2.55 -11.50 -11.72
CA ILE A 114 1.77 -12.68 -12.09
C ILE A 114 2.40 -13.91 -11.42
N THR A 115 1.76 -14.38 -10.35
CA THR A 115 2.21 -15.56 -9.59
C THR A 115 1.51 -16.84 -10.02
N HIS A 116 0.30 -16.72 -10.55
CA HIS A 116 -0.55 -17.87 -10.85
C HIS A 116 -1.29 -17.69 -12.18
N ASN A 117 -1.53 -18.79 -12.88
CA ASN A 117 -2.32 -18.85 -14.11
C ASN A 117 -3.32 -20.00 -13.99
N PHE A 118 -4.60 -19.72 -14.25
CA PHE A 118 -5.68 -20.71 -14.24
C PHE A 118 -6.48 -20.64 -15.54
N GLY A 119 -7.14 -21.74 -15.92
CA GLY A 119 -8.20 -21.71 -16.91
C GLY A 119 -9.51 -21.21 -16.30
N LEU A 120 -10.44 -20.73 -17.12
CA LEU A 120 -11.75 -20.27 -16.65
C LEU A 120 -12.52 -21.34 -15.86
N ASP A 121 -12.39 -22.61 -16.24
CA ASP A 121 -13.01 -23.74 -15.54
C ASP A 121 -12.51 -23.91 -14.09
N ASP A 122 -11.33 -23.38 -13.77
CA ASP A 122 -10.67 -23.45 -12.47
C ASP A 122 -10.81 -22.16 -11.65
N ILE A 123 -11.75 -21.26 -11.99
CA ILE A 123 -11.90 -19.95 -11.33
C ILE A 123 -12.00 -20.02 -9.80
N ASN A 124 -12.64 -21.05 -9.23
CA ASN A 124 -12.74 -21.20 -7.79
C ASN A 124 -11.38 -21.48 -7.12
N LYS A 125 -10.49 -22.23 -7.78
CA LYS A 125 -9.11 -22.45 -7.28
C LYS A 125 -8.32 -21.15 -7.26
N ALA A 126 -8.60 -20.22 -8.18
CA ALA A 126 -7.99 -18.90 -8.16
C ALA A 126 -8.44 -18.06 -6.94
N PHE A 127 -9.69 -18.23 -6.48
CA PHE A 127 -10.14 -17.65 -5.21
C PHE A 127 -9.46 -18.30 -4.01
N ASP A 128 -9.28 -19.62 -4.00
CA ASP A 128 -8.56 -20.30 -2.92
C ASP A 128 -7.12 -19.77 -2.80
N ALA A 129 -6.39 -19.70 -3.93
CA ALA A 129 -5.03 -19.15 -3.98
C ALA A 129 -4.95 -17.69 -3.47
N MET A 130 -5.99 -16.88 -3.70
CA MET A 130 -6.04 -15.50 -3.17
C MET A 130 -6.03 -15.45 -1.63
N HIS A 131 -6.55 -16.49 -0.96
CA HIS A 131 -6.61 -16.55 0.51
C HIS A 131 -5.35 -17.15 1.14
N ASP A 132 -4.59 -17.96 0.41
CA ASP A 132 -3.43 -18.72 0.93
C ASP A 132 -2.20 -17.85 1.22
N GLY A 133 -2.16 -16.63 0.70
CA GLY A 133 -1.13 -15.62 0.99
C GLY A 133 0.17 -15.75 0.19
N ASP A 134 0.28 -16.74 -0.70
CA ASP A 134 1.37 -16.88 -1.67
C ASP A 134 1.02 -16.34 -3.08
N CYS A 135 -0.24 -15.93 -3.28
CA CYS A 135 -0.71 -15.32 -4.52
C CYS A 135 -0.62 -13.79 -4.47
N ILE A 136 0.12 -13.20 -5.41
CA ILE A 136 0.12 -11.75 -5.65
C ILE A 136 -0.99 -11.41 -6.66
N ARG A 137 -0.95 -12.04 -7.85
CA ARG A 137 -2.03 -11.97 -8.86
C ARG A 137 -2.17 -13.33 -9.55
N ALA A 138 -3.42 -13.68 -9.82
CA ALA A 138 -3.82 -14.81 -10.65
C ALA A 138 -4.40 -14.29 -11.98
N ILE A 139 -3.96 -14.83 -13.10
CA ILE A 139 -4.52 -14.57 -14.43
C ILE A 139 -5.44 -15.72 -14.83
N ILE A 140 -6.62 -15.37 -15.37
CA ILE A 140 -7.58 -16.34 -15.91
C ILE A 140 -7.51 -16.31 -17.43
N ASN A 141 -7.20 -17.46 -18.02
CA ASN A 141 -7.20 -17.66 -19.46
C ASN A 141 -8.55 -18.26 -19.90
N TYR A 142 -9.12 -17.71 -20.98
CA TYR A 142 -10.43 -18.09 -21.53
C TYR A 142 -10.30 -18.87 -22.84
#